data_AF-A0A8H4S0G5-F1
#
_entry.id   AF-A0A8H4S0G5-F1
#
_cell.length_a   1.000
_cell.length_b   1.000
_cell.length_c   1.000
_cell.angle_alpha   90.00
_cell.angle_beta   90.00
_cell.angle_gamma   90.00
#
_symmetry.space_group_name_H-M   'P 1'
#
loop_
_entity.id
_entity.type
_entity.pdbx_description
1 polymer ?
#
loop_
_entity_poly.entity_id
_entity_poly.type
_entity_poly.pdbx_seq_one_letter_code
_entity_poly.pdbx_strand_id
1 'polypeptide(L)'
;MSVATLPTELVCDICSYLELRDWIAFRTTCLAVYTKSLDAFADRYCKSIGLILTGHSLGRLEELAANYSFRTRVQELWVVPSLFGGFYEMDVDSFKSCITSHRDRPSKIIAQINSQHTAYQAVVEDHLSIIESGTLNNVLNKCMARFKNLTVTRMQLKDSDFFLEFKSNCKG
;
A
#
# COMPACT_ATOMS: atom_id res chain seq x y z
N MET A 1 21.09 -27.60 -15.55
CA MET A 1 20.14 -28.01 -14.49
C MET A 1 19.23 -26.83 -14.19
N SER A 2 17.93 -27.08 -13.99
CA SER A 2 16.96 -26.00 -13.75
C SER A 2 16.83 -25.70 -12.26
N VAL A 3 16.82 -24.44 -11.87
CA VAL A 3 16.57 -24.02 -10.48
C VAL A 3 15.22 -24.53 -9.98
N ALA A 4 14.24 -24.70 -10.88
CA ALA A 4 12.92 -25.23 -10.53
C ALA A 4 12.95 -26.65 -9.95
N THR A 5 14.00 -27.44 -10.20
CA THR A 5 14.13 -28.81 -9.69
C THR A 5 14.79 -28.89 -8.32
N LEU A 6 15.33 -27.78 -7.80
CA LEU A 6 15.96 -27.76 -6.48
C LEU A 6 14.93 -27.94 -5.35
N PRO A 7 15.29 -28.60 -4.24
CA PRO A 7 14.47 -28.63 -3.02
C PRO A 7 14.12 -27.22 -2.53
N THR A 8 13.01 -27.10 -1.82
CA THR A 8 12.51 -25.82 -1.29
C THR A 8 13.55 -25.14 -0.40
N GLU A 9 14.25 -25.91 0.41
CA GLU A 9 15.27 -25.43 1.35
C GLU A 9 16.41 -24.71 0.61
N LEU A 10 16.88 -25.28 -0.50
CA LEU A 10 17.94 -24.67 -1.31
C LEU A 10 17.45 -23.43 -2.06
N VAL A 11 16.21 -23.45 -2.55
CA VAL A 11 15.61 -22.26 -3.18
C VAL A 11 15.50 -21.12 -2.16
N CYS A 12 15.05 -21.41 -0.94
CA CYS A 12 14.97 -20.45 0.15
C CYS A 12 16.35 -19.91 0.57
N ASP A 13 17.36 -20.79 0.66
CA ASP A 13 18.73 -20.40 0.98
C ASP A 13 19.29 -19.45 -0.09
N ILE A 14 19.15 -19.78 -1.38
CA ILE A 14 19.52 -18.89 -2.50
C ILE A 14 18.81 -17.54 -2.37
N CYS A 15 17.50 -17.55 -2.09
CA CYS A 15 16.71 -16.33 -1.94
C CYS A 15 17.16 -15.47 -0.75
N SER A 16 17.74 -16.06 0.29
CA SER A 16 18.19 -15.31 1.47
C SER A 16 19.27 -14.27 1.13
N TYR A 17 20.06 -14.53 0.08
CA TYR A 17 21.09 -13.63 -0.45
C TYR A 17 20.54 -12.57 -1.43
N LEU A 18 19.27 -12.63 -1.82
CA LEU A 18 18.67 -11.68 -2.76
C LEU A 18 18.06 -10.48 -2.03
N GLU A 19 18.26 -9.29 -2.60
CA GLU A 19 17.51 -8.10 -2.22
C GLU A 19 16.07 -8.18 -2.74
N LEU A 20 15.19 -7.30 -2.24
CA LEU A 20 13.75 -7.35 -2.57
C LEU A 20 13.48 -7.36 -4.07
N ARG A 21 14.17 -6.49 -4.84
CA ARG A 21 13.97 -6.37 -6.29
C ARG A 21 14.36 -7.66 -7.01
N ASP A 22 15.53 -8.21 -6.70
CA ASP A 22 16.03 -9.43 -7.33
C ASP A 22 15.19 -10.65 -6.93
N TRP A 23 14.74 -10.71 -5.68
CA TRP A 23 13.87 -11.78 -5.21
C TRP A 23 12.51 -11.73 -5.92
N ILE A 24 11.92 -10.54 -6.11
CA ILE A 24 10.69 -10.40 -6.90
C ILE A 24 10.93 -10.89 -8.33
N ALA A 25 11.99 -10.42 -8.99
CA ALA A 25 12.33 -10.83 -10.35
C ALA A 25 12.49 -12.36 -10.45
N PHE A 26 13.26 -12.94 -9.52
CA PHE A 26 13.47 -14.38 -9.42
C PHE A 26 12.16 -15.16 -9.26
N ARG A 27 11.26 -14.70 -8.38
CA ARG A 27 9.94 -15.32 -8.15
C ARG A 27 9.04 -15.28 -9.38
N THR A 28 9.17 -14.26 -10.21
CA THR A 28 8.36 -14.12 -11.43
C THR A 28 8.86 -14.96 -12.60
N THR A 29 10.04 -15.58 -12.50
CA THR A 29 10.60 -16.40 -13.58
C THR A 29 9.75 -17.63 -13.90
N CYS A 30 9.24 -18.34 -12.89
CA CYS A 30 8.32 -19.46 -13.07
C CYS A 30 7.52 -19.80 -11.81
N LEU A 31 6.39 -20.48 -12.00
CA LEU A 31 5.48 -20.88 -10.94
C LEU A 31 6.14 -21.77 -9.87
N ALA A 32 7.05 -22.68 -10.27
CA ALA A 32 7.71 -23.58 -9.33
C ALA A 32 8.59 -22.81 -8.32
N VAL A 33 9.35 -21.83 -8.79
CA VAL A 33 10.19 -20.96 -7.95
C VAL A 33 9.30 -20.06 -7.08
N TYR A 34 8.24 -19.50 -7.66
CA TYR A 34 7.25 -18.71 -6.92
C TYR A 34 6.70 -19.48 -5.70
N THR A 35 6.22 -20.70 -5.92
CA THR A 35 5.61 -21.52 -4.87
C THR A 35 6.62 -21.91 -3.80
N LYS A 36 7.83 -22.34 -4.19
CA LYS A 36 8.86 -22.77 -3.22
C LYS A 36 9.36 -21.63 -2.34
N SER A 37 9.47 -20.42 -2.88
CA SER A 37 9.97 -19.27 -2.13
C SER A 37 8.87 -18.46 -1.42
N LEU A 38 7.60 -18.85 -1.54
CA LEU A 38 6.45 -18.07 -1.09
C LEU A 38 6.52 -17.77 0.42
N ASP A 39 6.71 -18.80 1.24
CA ASP A 39 6.72 -18.63 2.69
C ASP A 39 7.94 -17.82 3.16
N ALA A 40 9.14 -18.14 2.67
CA ALA A 40 10.35 -17.39 3.01
C ALA A 40 10.26 -15.91 2.60
N PHE A 41 9.64 -15.62 1.45
CA PHE A 41 9.38 -14.24 1.03
C PHE A 41 8.40 -13.54 1.97
N ALA A 42 7.29 -14.20 2.29
CA ALA A 42 6.27 -13.64 3.17
C ALA A 42 6.83 -13.39 4.58
N ASP A 43 7.64 -14.32 5.09
CA ASP A 43 8.29 -14.19 6.39
C ASP A 43 9.28 -13.03 6.44
N ARG A 44 9.93 -12.68 5.33
CA ARG A 44 10.88 -11.56 5.27
C ARG A 44 10.20 -10.22 5.04
N TYR A 45 9.24 -10.15 4.10
CA TYR A 45 8.74 -8.88 3.57
C TYR A 45 7.28 -8.56 3.91
N CYS A 46 6.45 -9.52 4.35
CA CYS A 46 5.04 -9.29 4.68
C CYS A 46 4.81 -9.03 6.18
N LYS A 47 5.69 -8.25 6.82
CA LYS A 47 5.62 -7.93 8.25
C LYS A 47 4.89 -6.62 8.56
N SER A 48 4.79 -5.72 7.60
CA SER A 48 4.24 -4.38 7.84
C SER A 48 3.11 -4.09 6.85
N ILE A 49 2.00 -3.54 7.34
CA ILE A 49 0.88 -3.08 6.52
C ILE A 49 0.80 -1.56 6.62
N GLY A 50 0.81 -0.90 5.46
CA GLY A 50 0.51 0.52 5.31
C GLY A 50 -0.93 0.75 4.88
N LEU A 51 -1.64 1.59 5.61
CA LEU A 51 -3.04 1.93 5.39
C LEU A 51 -3.19 3.43 5.14
N ILE A 52 -3.67 3.75 3.94
CA ILE A 52 -4.26 5.05 3.59
C ILE A 52 -5.70 5.05 4.09
N LEU A 53 -6.22 6.12 4.71
CA LEU A 53 -7.59 6.12 5.25
C LEU A 53 -8.70 6.28 4.19
N THR A 54 -9.13 5.19 3.58
CA THR A 54 -10.31 5.12 2.69
C THR A 54 -11.14 3.88 3.00
N GLY A 55 -12.40 3.86 2.62
CA GLY A 55 -13.30 2.74 2.90
C GLY A 55 -12.81 1.47 2.22
N HIS A 56 -12.32 1.61 0.99
CA HIS A 56 -11.70 0.51 0.25
C HIS A 56 -10.49 -0.08 0.98
N SER A 57 -9.58 0.75 1.47
CA SER A 57 -8.36 0.26 2.13
C SER A 57 -8.67 -0.38 3.50
N LEU A 58 -9.67 0.12 4.22
CA LEU A 58 -10.18 -0.51 5.44
C LEU A 58 -10.78 -1.90 5.14
N GLY A 59 -11.56 -2.04 4.07
CA GLY A 59 -12.06 -3.33 3.62
C GLY A 59 -10.92 -4.31 3.28
N ARG A 60 -9.87 -3.82 2.60
CA ARG A 60 -8.67 -4.63 2.32
C ARG A 60 -7.91 -5.02 3.58
N LEU A 61 -7.86 -4.16 4.59
CA LEU A 61 -7.29 -4.51 5.89
C LEU A 61 -8.09 -5.65 6.54
N GLU A 62 -9.41 -5.63 6.47
CA GLU A 62 -10.24 -6.72 6.99
C GLU A 62 -10.00 -8.05 6.27
N GLU A 63 -9.81 -8.03 4.95
CA GLU A 63 -9.44 -9.20 4.15
C GLU A 63 -8.07 -9.75 4.53
N LEU A 64 -7.06 -8.88 4.68
CA LEU A 64 -5.72 -9.27 5.14
C LEU A 64 -5.78 -9.83 6.56
N ALA A 65 -6.53 -9.18 7.44
CA ALA A 65 -6.82 -9.66 8.78
C ALA A 65 -7.75 -10.88 8.78
N ALA A 66 -8.30 -11.32 7.65
CA ALA A 66 -9.03 -12.59 7.51
C ALA A 66 -8.10 -13.74 7.07
N ASN A 67 -7.03 -13.41 6.35
CA ASN A 67 -6.12 -14.36 5.74
C ASN A 67 -5.12 -14.93 6.76
N TYR A 68 -5.03 -16.27 6.82
CA TYR A 68 -4.15 -16.96 7.76
C TYR A 68 -2.67 -16.56 7.61
N SER A 69 -2.18 -16.43 6.38
CA SER A 69 -0.77 -16.13 6.10
C SER A 69 -0.33 -14.78 6.61
N PHE A 70 -1.23 -13.77 6.61
CA PHE A 70 -0.93 -12.44 7.11
C PHE A 70 -1.15 -12.34 8.63
N ARG A 71 -2.22 -12.96 9.15
CA ARG A 71 -2.53 -12.99 10.60
C ARG A 71 -1.37 -13.42 11.48
N THR A 72 -0.54 -14.35 11.00
CA THR A 72 0.61 -14.90 11.72
C THR A 72 1.93 -14.18 11.44
N ARG A 73 1.98 -13.27 10.47
CA ARG A 73 3.25 -12.65 10.02
C ARG A 73 3.32 -11.15 10.25
N VAL A 74 2.18 -10.47 10.19
CA VAL A 74 2.11 -9.02 10.37
C VAL A 74 2.50 -8.66 11.81
N GLN A 75 3.46 -7.76 11.91
CA GLN A 75 4.06 -7.24 13.14
C GLN A 75 3.80 -5.74 13.31
N GLU A 76 3.61 -5.03 12.19
CA GLU A 76 3.45 -3.57 12.21
C GLU A 76 2.24 -3.13 11.39
N LEU A 77 1.48 -2.18 11.94
CA LEU A 77 0.42 -1.49 11.25
C LEU A 77 0.68 0.01 11.23
N TRP A 78 0.63 0.59 10.03
CA TRP A 78 0.90 1.99 9.78
C TRP A 78 -0.35 2.65 9.21
N VAL A 79 -0.82 3.70 9.85
CA VAL A 79 -2.00 4.45 9.41
C VAL A 79 -1.54 5.84 8.96
N VAL A 80 -1.88 6.21 7.73
CA VAL A 80 -1.61 7.54 7.16
C VAL A 80 -2.91 8.33 7.13
N PRO A 81 -3.18 9.16 8.17
CA PRO A 81 -4.40 9.96 8.23
C PRO A 81 -4.38 11.16 7.29
N SER A 82 -3.21 11.74 7.02
CA SER A 82 -3.10 13.01 6.28
C SER A 82 -2.89 12.81 4.77
N LEU A 83 -3.83 12.14 4.11
CA LEU A 83 -3.77 11.83 2.67
C LEU A 83 -3.77 13.08 1.80
N PHE A 84 -4.71 13.98 2.08
CA PHE A 84 -4.98 15.14 1.25
C PHE A 84 -4.20 16.37 1.69
N GLY A 85 -3.37 16.29 2.73
CA GLY A 85 -2.56 17.42 3.21
C GLY A 85 -3.37 18.69 3.51
N GLY A 86 -4.64 18.57 3.88
CA GLY A 86 -5.55 19.70 4.12
C GLY A 86 -6.34 20.18 2.91
N PHE A 87 -6.10 19.64 1.71
CA PHE A 87 -6.78 20.06 0.47
C PHE A 87 -8.17 19.42 0.28
N TYR A 88 -9.03 19.47 1.29
CA TYR A 88 -10.35 18.83 1.22
C TYR A 88 -11.33 19.54 0.27
N GLU A 89 -11.17 20.85 0.10
CA GLU A 89 -12.06 21.70 -0.72
C GLU A 89 -11.36 22.21 -2.00
N MET A 90 -10.67 21.32 -2.71
CA MET A 90 -9.97 21.69 -3.95
C MET A 90 -10.96 21.91 -5.09
N ASP A 91 -10.97 23.10 -5.68
CA ASP A 91 -11.76 23.42 -6.87
C ASP A 91 -11.16 22.78 -8.16
N VAL A 92 -11.94 22.78 -9.24
CA VAL A 92 -11.57 22.13 -10.51
C VAL A 92 -10.33 22.79 -11.15
N ASP A 93 -10.17 24.11 -11.03
CA ASP A 93 -9.07 24.84 -11.66
C ASP A 93 -7.76 24.60 -10.89
N SER A 94 -7.82 24.61 -9.56
CA SER A 94 -6.70 24.21 -8.69
C SER A 94 -6.31 22.74 -8.93
N PHE A 95 -7.28 21.84 -9.00
CA PHE A 95 -7.05 20.42 -9.29
C PHE A 95 -6.41 20.22 -10.66
N LYS A 96 -6.92 20.92 -11.68
CA LYS A 96 -6.35 20.94 -13.03
C LYS A 96 -4.89 21.36 -12.99
N SER A 97 -4.58 22.46 -12.32
CA SER A 97 -3.20 22.96 -12.17
C SER A 97 -2.27 21.90 -11.58
N CYS A 98 -2.70 21.19 -10.53
CA CYS A 98 -1.93 20.11 -9.92
C CYS A 98 -1.64 18.96 -10.90
N ILE A 99 -2.64 18.49 -11.66
CA ILE A 99 -2.49 17.31 -12.52
C ILE A 99 -1.84 17.60 -13.89
N THR A 100 -1.80 18.87 -14.32
CA THR A 100 -1.19 19.30 -15.59
C THR A 100 0.24 19.84 -15.45
N SER A 101 0.75 19.99 -14.22
CA SER A 101 2.10 20.49 -13.93
C SER A 101 3.25 19.64 -14.52
N HIS A 102 2.97 18.38 -14.89
CA HIS A 102 3.94 17.52 -15.58
C HIS A 102 4.00 17.84 -17.08
N ARG A 103 5.10 18.46 -17.51
CA ARG A 103 5.36 18.95 -18.87
C ARG A 103 5.24 17.90 -19.99
N ASP A 104 5.28 16.61 -19.66
CA ASP A 104 5.28 15.51 -20.64
C ASP A 104 3.92 14.78 -20.78
N ARG A 105 2.85 15.24 -20.14
CA ARG A 105 1.53 14.61 -20.27
C ARG A 105 0.72 15.23 -21.42
N PRO A 106 0.08 14.41 -22.28
CA PRO A 106 -0.84 14.93 -23.28
C PRO A 106 -1.94 15.74 -22.61
N SER A 107 -2.36 16.83 -23.26
CA SER A 107 -3.42 17.70 -22.76
C SER A 107 -4.68 16.87 -22.50
N LYS A 108 -5.07 16.73 -21.23
CA LYS A 108 -6.31 16.02 -20.87
C LYS A 108 -7.50 16.81 -21.38
N ILE A 109 -8.48 16.09 -21.95
CA ILE A 109 -9.76 16.68 -22.35
C ILE A 109 -10.48 17.15 -21.08
N ILE A 110 -11.21 18.28 -21.16
CA ILE A 110 -11.95 18.87 -20.03
C ILE A 110 -12.84 17.83 -19.33
N ALA A 111 -13.53 16.98 -20.10
CA ALA A 111 -14.34 15.89 -19.58
C ALA A 111 -13.56 14.92 -18.66
N GLN A 112 -12.31 14.61 -19.01
CA GLN A 112 -11.44 13.73 -18.22
C GLN A 112 -10.95 14.40 -16.93
N ILE A 113 -10.72 15.72 -16.98
CA ILE A 113 -10.35 16.50 -15.80
C ILE A 113 -11.52 16.51 -14.82
N ASN A 114 -12.72 16.80 -15.31
CA ASN A 114 -13.93 16.81 -14.49
C ASN A 114 -14.22 15.44 -13.90
N SER A 115 -14.11 14.35 -14.68
CA SER A 115 -14.34 12.99 -14.14
C SER A 115 -13.32 12.60 -13.07
N GLN A 116 -12.06 13.01 -13.22
CA GLN A 116 -11.03 12.79 -12.21
C GLN A 116 -11.25 13.64 -10.96
N HIS A 117 -11.74 14.86 -11.11
CA HIS A 117 -12.10 15.73 -9.99
C HIS A 117 -13.30 15.19 -9.21
N THR A 118 -14.33 14.70 -9.88
CA THR A 118 -15.46 14.02 -9.22
C THR A 118 -14.99 12.77 -8.46
N ALA A 119 -14.11 11.96 -9.06
CA ALA A 119 -13.54 10.81 -8.37
C ALA A 119 -12.70 11.23 -7.16
N TYR A 120 -11.92 12.30 -7.26
CA TYR A 120 -11.17 12.89 -6.15
C TYR A 120 -12.10 13.28 -5.00
N GLN A 121 -13.16 14.03 -5.29
CA GLN A 121 -14.14 14.48 -4.30
C GLN A 121 -14.80 13.29 -3.59
N ALA A 122 -15.15 12.24 -4.32
CA ALA A 122 -15.72 11.02 -3.73
C ALA A 122 -14.76 10.34 -2.73
N VAL A 123 -13.45 10.31 -3.02
CA VAL A 123 -12.46 9.74 -2.09
C VAL A 123 -12.23 10.67 -0.88
N VAL A 124 -12.30 11.99 -1.08
CA VAL A 124 -12.24 12.96 0.03
C VAL A 124 -13.44 12.78 0.96
N GLU A 125 -14.64 12.70 0.42
CA GLU A 125 -15.88 12.49 1.18
C GLU A 125 -15.82 11.18 1.98
N ASP A 126 -15.43 10.08 1.34
CA ASP A 126 -15.21 8.79 1.99
C ASP A 126 -14.20 8.90 3.14
N HIS A 127 -13.05 9.53 2.89
CA HIS A 127 -12.03 9.75 3.91
C HIS A 127 -12.53 10.55 5.12
N LEU A 128 -13.23 11.66 4.88
CA LEU A 128 -13.79 12.49 5.95
C LEU A 128 -14.85 11.73 6.75
N SER A 129 -15.73 11.00 6.06
CA SER A 129 -16.76 10.18 6.71
C SER A 129 -16.15 9.15 7.69
N ILE A 130 -14.99 8.57 7.35
CA ILE A 130 -14.28 7.59 8.20
C ILE A 130 -13.70 8.24 9.45
N ILE A 131 -13.18 9.46 9.32
CA ILE A 131 -12.63 10.23 10.45
C ILE A 131 -13.75 10.62 11.41
N GLU A 132 -14.90 11.02 10.90
CA GLU A 132 -16.02 11.54 11.69
C GLU A 132 -16.89 10.45 12.34
N SER A 133 -17.07 9.30 11.68
CA SER A 133 -18.04 8.27 12.08
C SER A 133 -17.54 7.25 13.11
N GLY A 134 -16.29 7.33 13.56
CA GLY A 134 -15.66 6.33 14.43
C GLY A 134 -15.40 4.97 13.76
N THR A 135 -15.73 4.83 12.48
CA THR A 135 -15.54 3.62 11.66
C THR A 135 -14.10 3.11 11.71
N LEU A 136 -13.13 4.03 11.69
CA LEU A 136 -11.71 3.71 11.78
C LEU A 136 -11.40 2.87 13.02
N ASN A 137 -11.81 3.34 14.20
CA ASN A 137 -11.51 2.67 15.46
C ASN A 137 -12.15 1.29 15.53
N ASN A 138 -13.39 1.15 15.05
CA ASN A 138 -14.09 -0.13 15.01
C ASN A 138 -13.35 -1.16 14.12
N VAL A 139 -12.97 -0.77 12.91
CA VAL A 139 -12.27 -1.66 11.97
C VAL A 139 -10.86 -1.99 12.49
N LEU A 140 -10.12 -1.00 12.98
CA LEU A 140 -8.77 -1.22 13.52
C LEU A 140 -8.81 -2.18 14.71
N ASN A 141 -9.66 -1.95 15.71
CA ASN A 141 -9.76 -2.83 16.87
C ASN A 141 -10.08 -4.29 16.47
N LYS A 142 -11.03 -4.48 15.55
CA LYS A 142 -11.39 -5.80 15.02
C LYS A 142 -10.22 -6.47 14.28
N CYS A 143 -9.46 -5.72 13.49
CA CYS A 143 -8.34 -6.25 12.73
C CYS A 143 -7.12 -6.54 13.61
N MET A 144 -6.78 -5.63 14.51
CA MET A 144 -5.66 -5.76 15.45
C MET A 144 -5.83 -6.98 16.35
N ALA A 145 -7.05 -7.26 16.81
CA ALA A 145 -7.35 -8.46 17.59
C ALA A 145 -7.09 -9.79 16.82
N ARG A 146 -6.98 -9.75 15.49
CA ARG A 146 -6.74 -10.93 14.64
C ARG A 146 -5.26 -11.10 14.27
N PHE A 147 -4.45 -10.06 14.33
CA PHE A 147 -3.01 -10.14 14.06
C PHE A 147 -2.27 -10.61 15.30
N LYS A 148 -1.81 -11.87 15.30
CA LYS A 148 -1.24 -12.51 16.48
C LYS A 148 0.10 -11.92 16.92
N ASN A 149 0.87 -11.43 15.96
CA ASN A 149 2.24 -10.95 16.17
C ASN A 149 2.34 -9.42 16.06
N LEU A 150 1.21 -8.70 16.05
CA LEU A 150 1.19 -7.26 15.97
C LEU A 150 1.77 -6.67 17.27
N THR A 151 2.91 -6.01 17.16
CA THR A 151 3.61 -5.38 18.28
C THR A 151 3.60 -3.86 18.16
N VAL A 152 3.53 -3.34 16.93
CA VAL A 152 3.67 -1.90 16.66
C VAL A 152 2.46 -1.40 15.87
N THR A 153 1.83 -0.34 16.37
CA THR A 153 0.84 0.44 15.62
C THR A 153 1.29 1.89 15.61
N ARG A 154 1.39 2.49 14.42
CA ARG A 154 1.88 3.85 14.23
C ARG A 154 0.91 4.65 13.39
N MET A 155 0.67 5.89 13.81
CA MET A 155 0.06 6.91 12.97
C MET A 155 1.16 7.78 12.39
N GLN A 156 1.19 7.90 11.07
CA GLN A 156 2.17 8.70 10.36
C GLN A 156 1.52 10.03 9.96
N LEU A 157 1.70 11.05 10.79
CA LEU A 157 1.60 12.43 10.30
C LEU A 157 2.79 12.65 9.34
N LYS A 158 2.53 13.19 8.15
CA LYS A 158 3.53 13.44 7.10
C LYS A 158 4.90 13.88 7.67
N ASP A 159 5.92 13.06 7.41
CA ASP A 159 7.32 13.44 7.12
C ASP A 159 8.25 12.22 7.00
N SER A 160 7.82 11.12 6.37
CA SER A 160 8.78 10.06 6.02
C SER A 160 8.46 9.32 4.72
N ASP A 161 9.53 9.16 3.94
CA ASP A 161 9.73 8.62 2.59
C ASP A 161 9.24 7.18 2.33
N PHE A 162 8.24 6.68 3.06
CA PHE A 162 7.88 5.26 3.01
C PHE A 162 6.93 4.91 1.84
N PHE A 163 6.07 5.85 1.45
CA PHE A 163 5.22 5.69 0.27
C PHE A 163 5.94 6.25 -0.95
N LEU A 164 6.93 5.48 -1.39
CA LEU A 164 7.67 5.62 -2.65
C LEU A 164 8.82 6.64 -2.60
N GLU A 165 10.03 6.12 -2.79
CA GLU A 165 11.07 6.76 -3.60
C GLU A 165 10.58 6.98 -5.06
N PHE A 166 9.44 7.68 -5.26
CA PHE A 166 9.24 8.51 -6.44
C PHE A 166 9.80 9.89 -6.10
N LYS A 167 11.11 9.94 -5.84
CA LYS A 167 11.87 11.18 -5.91
C LYS A 167 11.84 11.66 -7.36
N SER A 168 10.89 12.52 -7.69
CA SER A 168 11.19 13.66 -8.54
C SER A 168 10.78 14.92 -7.79
N ASN A 169 11.81 15.67 -7.39
CA ASN A 169 11.75 16.95 -6.72
C ASN A 169 10.65 17.87 -7.29
N CYS A 170 9.77 18.37 -6.41
CA CYS A 170 9.16 19.68 -6.59
C CYS A 170 9.62 20.58 -5.44
N LYS A 171 10.83 21.13 -5.58
CA LYS A 171 11.14 22.46 -5.07
C LYS A 171 10.89 23.43 -6.23
N GLY A 172 10.05 24.43 -6.01
CA GLY A 172 9.69 25.46 -6.97
C GLY A 172 8.42 26.14 -6.51
#